data_AF-A0A357WZY4-F1
#
_entry.id   AF-A0A357WZY4-F1
#
_cell.length_a   1.000
_cell.length_b   1.000
_cell.length_c   1.000
_cell.angle_alpha   90.00
_cell.angle_beta   90.00
_cell.angle_gamma   90.00
#
_symmetry.space_group_name_H-M   'P 1'
#
loop_
_entity.id
_entity.type
_entity.pdbx_description
1 polymer ?
#
loop_
_entity_poly.entity_id
_entity_poly.type
_entity_poly.pdbx_seq_one_letter_code
_entity_poly.pdbx_strand_id
1 'polypeptide(L)'
;MNKILLIVPDKDLQERAEAYLSHINIQDVILESTHMYGTSEALAAKFDANIVIARGITGQAIKRTHRDIHFVDIAITSDDIIAALAECKRKNGNQRIALILSDTNTTRLQQLEEVTGLSIQPYYISDEDDIRLVIEDVKSRGIHSIIGGVTVCQYCQQMGLSAIKIRTGAEAMERAINEALNAAKSINRERTKTNLLRTLLNNNRDAIIAVDSDGLVIDMNNQANLIFHLPDEKKHPLYIQDIFSDADWINTLHTGEHSERLQTIDNKLMLVNRSPILVDSHQAGVLLTFQNTEEIRETEVRIRKQLSSKGLVAHHTFEHIVAVNSVMLQRIATAKKYSQVESSVLIMGETGTGKE
;
A
#
# COMPACT_ATOMS: atom_id res chain seq x y z
N MET A 1 -8.86 -4.51 4.72
CA MET A 1 -9.63 -3.25 4.56
C MET A 1 -8.95 -2.17 5.37
N ASN A 2 -8.98 -0.92 4.90
CA ASN A 2 -8.39 0.18 5.67
C ASN A 2 -9.36 0.59 6.78
N LYS A 3 -8.86 0.69 8.01
CA LYS A 3 -9.65 1.15 9.16
C LYS A 3 -9.39 2.63 9.42
N ILE A 4 -10.44 3.42 9.42
CA ILE A 4 -10.46 4.86 9.70
C ILE A 4 -11.13 5.04 11.05
N LEU A 5 -10.40 5.63 12.01
CA LEU A 5 -10.92 5.95 13.32
C LEU A 5 -11.11 7.47 13.43
N LEU A 6 -12.36 7.89 13.62
CA LEU A 6 -12.73 9.26 13.90
C LEU A 6 -12.82 9.47 15.41
N ILE A 7 -11.97 10.33 15.94
CA ILE A 7 -11.95 10.73 17.34
C ILE A 7 -12.59 12.11 17.45
N VAL A 8 -13.75 12.15 18.08
CA VAL A 8 -14.51 13.38 18.29
C VAL A 8 -14.50 13.78 19.77
N PRO A 9 -14.44 15.09 20.06
CA PRO A 9 -14.31 15.57 21.43
C PRO A 9 -15.66 15.75 22.14
N ASP A 10 -16.79 15.59 21.44
CA ASP A 10 -18.13 15.62 22.04
C ASP A 10 -19.14 14.72 21.30
N LYS A 11 -20.23 14.36 21.99
CA LYS A 11 -21.26 13.46 21.49
C LYS A 11 -22.11 14.03 20.35
N ASP A 12 -22.35 15.34 20.31
CA ASP A 12 -23.12 15.97 19.22
C ASP A 12 -22.34 15.85 17.89
N LEU A 13 -21.03 16.04 17.93
CA LEU A 13 -20.18 15.82 16.76
C LEU A 13 -20.11 14.33 16.38
N GLN A 14 -20.14 13.43 17.36
CA GLN A 14 -20.20 12.00 17.13
C GLN A 14 -21.45 11.59 16.35
N GLU A 15 -22.63 11.99 16.81
CA GLU A 15 -23.91 11.67 16.17
C GLU A 15 -23.97 12.22 14.73
N ARG A 16 -23.48 13.45 14.52
CA ARG A 16 -23.41 14.05 13.17
C ARG A 16 -22.45 13.31 12.26
N ALA A 17 -21.31 12.88 12.78
CA ALA A 17 -20.36 12.09 12.02
C ALA A 17 -20.97 10.75 11.63
N GLU A 18 -21.60 10.04 12.57
CA GLU A 18 -22.28 8.77 12.31
C GLU A 18 -23.40 8.93 11.26
N ALA A 19 -24.17 10.02 11.34
CA ALA A 19 -25.18 10.34 10.33
C ALA A 19 -24.54 10.55 8.94
N TYR A 20 -23.46 11.33 8.84
CA TYR A 20 -22.75 11.55 7.58
C TYR A 20 -22.15 10.25 7.03
N LEU A 21 -21.56 9.44 7.90
CA LEU A 21 -20.98 8.13 7.56
C LEU A 21 -22.03 7.15 7.03
N SER A 22 -23.27 7.19 7.54
CA SER A 22 -24.36 6.33 7.08
C SER A 22 -24.73 6.54 5.61
N HIS A 23 -24.46 7.74 5.07
CA HIS A 23 -24.71 8.08 3.66
C HIS A 23 -23.54 7.73 2.74
N ILE A 24 -22.41 7.30 3.30
CA ILE A 24 -21.20 7.00 2.56
C ILE A 24 -21.09 5.49 2.37
N ASN A 25 -21.47 5.01 1.18
CA ASN A 25 -21.23 3.63 0.80
C ASN A 25 -19.85 3.52 0.15
N ILE A 26 -18.84 3.09 0.92
CA ILE A 26 -17.49 2.85 0.40
C ILE A 26 -17.10 1.40 0.64
N GLN A 27 -16.80 0.72 -0.45
CA GLN A 27 -16.20 -0.61 -0.42
C GLN A 27 -14.76 -0.51 0.12
N ASP A 28 -14.34 -1.51 0.90
CA ASP A 28 -12.97 -1.70 1.40
C ASP A 28 -12.46 -0.74 2.50
N VAL A 29 -13.37 -0.02 3.15
CA VAL A 29 -13.07 0.87 4.29
C VAL A 29 -13.99 0.56 5.47
N ILE A 30 -13.42 0.47 6.67
CA ILE A 30 -14.15 0.37 7.93
C ILE A 30 -14.03 1.73 8.63
N LEU A 31 -15.16 2.36 8.92
CA LEU A 31 -15.21 3.65 9.63
C LEU A 31 -15.77 3.42 11.03
N GLU A 32 -15.03 3.86 12.04
CA GLU A 32 -15.43 3.81 13.44
C GLU A 32 -15.33 5.21 14.06
N SER A 33 -16.25 5.55 14.94
CA SER A 33 -16.24 6.77 15.75
C SER A 33 -15.98 6.41 17.22
N THR A 34 -15.18 7.23 17.90
CA THR A 34 -15.04 7.16 19.36
C THR A 34 -14.94 8.55 19.96
N HIS A 35 -15.36 8.66 21.21
CA HIS A 35 -15.31 9.89 21.97
C HIS A 35 -14.06 9.91 22.86
N MET A 36 -13.15 10.84 22.61
CA MET A 36 -11.93 11.02 23.39
C MET A 36 -11.49 12.49 23.32
N TYR A 37 -10.97 13.01 24.43
CA TYR A 37 -10.43 14.37 24.49
C TYR A 37 -9.23 14.42 25.44
N GLY A 38 -8.37 15.41 25.23
CA GLY A 38 -7.18 15.56 26.05
C GLY A 38 -5.97 14.78 25.53
N THR A 39 -4.80 15.17 26.02
CA THR A 39 -3.52 14.57 25.62
C THR A 39 -3.23 13.30 26.41
N SER A 40 -3.61 13.26 27.68
CA SER A 40 -3.31 12.12 28.57
C SER A 40 -3.96 10.81 28.10
N GLU A 41 -5.24 10.86 27.72
CA GLU A 41 -5.98 9.71 27.20
C GLU A 41 -5.45 9.26 25.83
N ALA A 42 -5.14 10.22 24.95
CA ALA A 42 -4.58 9.97 23.62
C ALA A 42 -3.21 9.28 23.65
N LEU A 43 -2.36 9.61 24.64
CA LEU A 43 -1.05 9.01 24.83
C LEU A 43 -1.11 7.59 25.39
N ALA A 44 -2.11 7.29 26.22
CA ALA A 44 -2.29 5.96 26.82
C ALA A 44 -2.98 4.96 25.86
N ALA A 45 -3.69 5.44 24.85
CA ALA A 45 -4.46 4.62 23.93
C ALA A 45 -3.58 3.93 22.88
N LYS A 46 -3.93 2.67 22.59
CA LYS A 46 -3.47 1.96 21.39
C LYS A 46 -4.56 2.04 20.33
N PHE A 47 -4.19 2.47 19.13
CA PHE A 47 -5.11 2.59 18.02
C PHE A 47 -4.88 1.45 17.03
N ASP A 48 -5.90 0.63 16.81
CA ASP A 48 -5.93 -0.31 15.69
C ASP A 48 -6.60 0.37 14.50
N ALA A 49 -5.89 1.28 13.84
CA ALA A 49 -6.39 2.03 12.69
C ALA A 49 -5.26 2.38 11.72
N ASN A 50 -5.56 2.44 10.42
CA ASN A 50 -4.61 2.92 9.42
C ASN A 50 -4.65 4.44 9.29
N ILE A 51 -5.81 5.03 9.56
CA ILE A 51 -6.04 6.47 9.48
C ILE A 51 -6.76 6.92 10.74
N VAL A 52 -6.28 8.01 11.35
CA VAL A 52 -6.95 8.66 12.48
C VAL A 52 -7.35 10.07 12.09
N ILE A 53 -8.60 10.42 12.36
CA ILE A 53 -9.13 11.77 12.21
C ILE A 53 -9.37 12.33 13.60
N ALA A 54 -8.75 13.45 13.96
CA ALA A 54 -8.96 14.07 15.26
C ALA A 54 -8.73 15.59 15.20
N ARG A 55 -9.00 16.28 16.31
CA ARG A 55 -8.88 17.75 16.41
C ARG A 55 -7.95 18.17 17.53
N GLY A 56 -7.23 19.26 17.30
CA GLY A 56 -6.55 20.03 18.33
C GLY A 56 -5.52 19.22 19.14
N ILE A 57 -5.34 19.55 20.43
CA ILE A 57 -4.29 18.94 21.26
C ILE A 57 -4.38 17.41 21.35
N THR A 58 -5.60 16.84 21.38
CA THR A 58 -5.82 15.39 21.31
C THR A 58 -5.21 14.81 20.03
N GLY A 59 -5.54 15.40 18.88
CA GLY A 59 -5.01 14.96 17.59
C GLY A 59 -3.51 15.13 17.45
N GLN A 60 -2.97 16.26 17.94
CA GLN A 60 -1.53 16.51 17.94
C GLN A 60 -0.76 15.49 18.80
N ALA A 61 -1.32 15.07 19.94
CA ALA A 61 -0.72 14.03 20.77
C ALA A 61 -0.67 12.66 20.05
N ILE A 62 -1.73 12.30 19.33
CA ILE A 62 -1.78 11.06 18.53
C ILE A 62 -0.73 11.11 17.41
N LYS A 63 -0.70 12.21 16.65
CA LYS A 63 0.22 12.41 15.53
C LYS A 63 1.69 12.32 15.96
N ARG A 64 2.02 12.79 17.16
CA ARG A 64 3.40 12.73 17.70
C ARG A 64 3.82 11.31 18.11
N THR A 65 2.89 10.52 18.62
CA THR A 65 3.17 9.22 19.25
C THR A 65 3.08 8.06 18.26
N HIS A 66 2.15 8.11 17.31
CA HIS A 66 1.86 7.04 16.37
C HIS A 66 2.23 7.47 14.94
N ARG A 67 3.51 7.30 14.57
CA ARG A 67 4.06 7.77 13.27
C ARG A 67 3.70 6.87 12.09
N ASP A 68 3.23 5.66 12.36
CA ASP A 68 2.80 4.65 11.40
C ASP A 68 1.35 4.83 10.94
N ILE A 69 0.59 5.68 11.64
CA ILE A 69 -0.79 6.01 11.32
C ILE A 69 -0.85 7.28 10.47
N HIS A 70 -1.65 7.26 9.41
CA HIS A 70 -1.94 8.47 8.64
C HIS A 70 -2.90 9.38 9.42
N PHE A 71 -2.44 10.57 9.78
CA PHE A 71 -3.24 11.50 10.59
C PHE A 71 -3.90 12.59 9.74
N VAL A 72 -5.21 12.79 9.94
CA VAL A 72 -5.99 13.87 9.33
C VAL A 72 -6.52 14.80 10.42
N ASP A 73 -6.21 16.09 10.31
CA ASP A 73 -6.65 17.09 11.29
C ASP A 73 -8.03 17.65 10.94
N ILE A 74 -8.90 17.76 11.94
CA ILE A 74 -10.15 18.51 11.81
C ILE A 74 -9.84 19.97 12.12
N ALA A 75 -9.44 20.71 11.09
CA ALA A 75 -9.03 22.09 11.21
C ALA A 75 -10.13 22.98 11.83
N ILE A 76 -9.72 23.87 12.73
CA ILE A 76 -10.59 24.95 13.22
C ILE A 76 -10.72 25.99 12.11
N THR A 77 -11.95 26.31 11.72
CA THR A 77 -12.20 27.32 10.69
C THR A 77 -12.40 28.70 11.30
N SER A 78 -12.25 29.75 10.47
CA SER A 78 -12.56 31.12 10.91
C SER A 78 -14.04 31.27 11.29
N ASP A 79 -14.95 30.57 10.61
CA ASP A 79 -16.39 30.59 10.92
C ASP A 79 -16.68 30.00 12.30
N ASP A 80 -15.99 28.92 12.69
CA ASP A 80 -16.10 28.34 14.03
C ASP A 80 -15.70 29.34 15.12
N ILE A 81 -14.62 30.09 14.88
CA ILE A 81 -14.11 31.10 15.81
C ILE A 81 -15.05 32.31 15.86
N ILE A 82 -15.50 32.80 14.71
CA ILE A 82 -16.45 33.92 14.61
C ILE A 82 -17.76 33.57 15.33
N ALA A 83 -18.28 32.36 15.15
CA ALA A 83 -19.48 31.89 15.83
C ALA A 83 -19.31 31.87 17.36
N ALA A 84 -18.17 31.38 17.85
CA ALA A 84 -17.84 31.37 19.28
C ALA A 84 -17.68 32.79 19.84
N LEU A 85 -17.03 33.70 19.11
CA LEU A 85 -16.88 35.12 19.48
C LEU A 85 -18.24 35.83 19.53
N ALA A 86 -19.10 35.59 18.55
CA ALA A 86 -20.45 36.14 18.52
C ALA A 86 -21.32 35.62 19.67
N GLU A 87 -21.17 34.34 20.05
CA GLU A 87 -21.81 33.80 21.26
C GLU A 87 -21.28 34.50 22.52
N CYS A 88 -19.96 34.71 22.62
CA CYS A 88 -19.34 35.42 23.73
C CYS A 88 -19.85 36.85 23.87
N LYS A 89 -19.92 37.57 22.76
CA LYS A 89 -20.44 38.94 22.74
C LYS A 89 -21.90 39.02 23.20
N ARG A 90 -22.74 38.05 22.82
CA ARG A 90 -24.14 38.00 23.27
C ARG A 90 -24.29 37.73 24.77
N LYS A 91 -23.43 36.89 25.35
CA LYS A 91 -23.50 36.50 26.76
C LYS A 91 -22.83 37.52 27.70
N ASN A 92 -21.70 38.07 27.30
CA ASN A 92 -20.81 38.82 28.19
C ASN A 92 -20.61 40.29 27.73
N GLY A 93 -21.20 40.69 26.60
CA GLY A 93 -21.03 42.02 26.02
C GLY A 93 -19.66 42.22 25.36
N ASN A 94 -19.28 43.50 25.17
CA ASN A 94 -17.96 43.85 24.67
C ASN A 94 -16.94 43.82 25.80
N GLN A 95 -16.21 42.71 25.90
CA GLN A 95 -15.13 42.53 26.88
C GLN A 95 -13.85 42.06 26.18
N ARG A 96 -12.73 42.12 26.90
CA ARG A 96 -11.49 41.49 26.48
C ARG A 96 -11.65 39.97 26.60
N ILE A 97 -11.30 39.24 25.55
CA ILE A 97 -11.51 37.80 25.43
C ILE A 97 -10.17 37.09 25.32
N ALA A 98 -9.99 36.00 26.04
CA ALA A 98 -8.89 35.07 25.84
C ALA A 98 -9.32 34.00 24.82
N LEU A 99 -8.66 33.96 23.66
CA LEU A 99 -8.88 32.94 22.64
C LEU A 99 -7.75 31.92 22.70
N ILE A 100 -8.05 30.72 23.19
CA ILE A 100 -7.08 29.64 23.41
C ILE A 100 -7.20 28.61 22.26
N LEU A 101 -6.14 28.49 21.47
CA LEU A 101 -6.07 27.65 20.27
C LEU A 101 -4.94 26.62 20.39
N SER A 102 -5.01 25.57 19.58
CA SER A 102 -3.98 24.51 19.53
C SER A 102 -3.10 24.57 18.27
N ASP A 103 -3.39 25.51 17.37
CA ASP A 103 -2.61 25.77 16.16
C ASP A 103 -2.37 27.28 16.04
N THR A 104 -1.15 27.63 15.61
CA THR A 104 -0.67 29.01 15.41
C THR A 104 -0.96 29.54 14.01
N ASN A 105 -1.28 28.67 13.04
CA ASN A 105 -1.22 29.02 11.62
C ASN A 105 -2.54 29.56 11.03
N THR A 106 -3.65 29.49 11.75
CA THR A 106 -4.97 29.53 11.11
C THR A 106 -5.71 30.86 11.17
N THR A 107 -5.22 31.89 11.88
CA THR A 107 -6.09 33.04 12.19
C THR A 107 -5.38 34.40 12.21
N ARG A 108 -5.79 35.29 11.31
CA ARG A 108 -5.43 36.72 11.37
C ARG A 108 -6.31 37.42 12.40
N LEU A 109 -5.80 37.55 13.61
CA LEU A 109 -6.52 38.11 14.76
C LEU A 109 -7.08 39.51 14.48
N GLN A 110 -6.33 40.37 13.78
CA GLN A 110 -6.79 41.71 13.42
C GLN A 110 -8.12 41.69 12.65
N GLN A 111 -8.29 40.76 11.71
CA GLN A 111 -9.54 40.64 10.94
C GLN A 111 -10.69 40.16 11.82
N LEU A 112 -10.44 39.27 12.78
CA LEU A 112 -11.46 38.84 13.73
C LEU A 112 -11.89 39.97 14.65
N GLU A 113 -10.96 40.77 15.15
CA GLU A 113 -11.26 41.94 15.99
C GLU A 113 -12.08 42.97 15.21
N GLU A 114 -11.73 43.26 13.95
CA GLU A 114 -12.48 44.16 13.06
C GLU A 114 -13.91 43.68 12.80
N VAL A 115 -14.08 42.39 12.47
CA VAL A 115 -15.40 41.82 12.13
C VAL A 115 -16.29 41.72 13.37
N THR A 116 -15.74 41.36 14.53
CA THR A 116 -16.53 41.11 15.74
C THR A 116 -16.66 42.34 16.65
N GLY A 117 -15.76 43.30 16.53
CA GLY A 117 -15.65 44.47 17.42
C GLY A 117 -15.27 44.10 18.85
N LEU A 118 -14.58 42.97 19.05
CA LEU A 118 -14.12 42.47 20.35
C LEU A 118 -12.60 42.63 20.44
N SER A 119 -12.08 42.81 21.67
CA SER A 119 -10.64 42.78 21.91
C SER A 119 -10.21 41.34 22.22
N ILE A 120 -9.36 40.76 21.39
CA ILE A 120 -9.01 39.34 21.41
C ILE A 120 -7.54 39.19 21.80
N GLN A 121 -7.29 38.51 22.90
CA GLN A 121 -5.96 38.09 23.33
C GLN A 121 -5.76 36.60 22.96
N PRO A 122 -4.89 36.26 22.00
CA PRO A 122 -4.62 34.89 21.63
C PRO A 122 -3.73 34.19 22.66
N TYR A 123 -3.93 32.89 22.82
CA TYR A 123 -3.05 31.96 23.50
C TYR A 123 -2.98 30.67 22.70
N TYR A 124 -1.80 30.03 22.71
CA TYR A 124 -1.56 28.79 21.99
C TYR A 124 -1.08 27.73 22.96
N ILE A 125 -1.69 26.54 22.86
CA ILE A 125 -1.39 25.39 23.71
C ILE A 125 -1.02 24.18 22.86
N SER A 126 -0.05 23.39 23.32
CA SER A 126 0.35 22.13 22.70
C SER A 126 -0.23 20.92 23.42
N ASP A 127 -0.44 21.03 24.73
CA ASP A 127 -0.92 19.94 25.59
C ASP A 127 -1.70 20.46 26.80
N GLU A 128 -2.06 19.55 27.71
CA GLU A 128 -2.79 19.85 28.94
C GLU A 128 -1.98 20.67 29.95
N ASP A 129 -0.66 20.51 29.99
CA ASP A 129 0.21 21.19 30.95
C ASP A 129 0.25 22.70 30.65
N ASP A 130 0.24 23.07 29.37
CA ASP A 130 0.16 24.46 28.91
C ASP A 130 -1.12 25.17 29.39
N ILE A 131 -2.24 24.45 29.50
CA ILE A 131 -3.55 25.03 29.84
C ILE A 131 -3.49 25.74 31.18
N ARG A 132 -2.84 25.12 32.17
CA ARG A 132 -2.74 25.70 33.52
C ARG A 132 -2.03 27.05 33.51
N LEU A 133 -0.88 27.12 32.84
CA LEU A 133 -0.08 28.34 32.74
C LEU A 133 -0.84 29.46 32.02
N VAL A 134 -1.51 29.11 30.92
CA VAL A 134 -2.32 30.04 30.14
C VAL A 134 -3.48 30.60 30.98
N ILE A 135 -4.20 29.75 31.71
CA ILE A 135 -5.34 30.19 32.53
C ILE A 135 -4.89 31.07 33.70
N GLU A 136 -3.72 30.83 34.28
CA GLU A 136 -3.13 31.70 35.31
C GLU A 136 -2.79 33.09 34.73
N ASP A 137 -2.19 33.17 33.54
CA ASP A 137 -1.91 34.45 32.87
C ASP A 137 -3.20 35.20 32.50
N VAL A 138 -4.20 34.50 31.96
CA VAL A 138 -5.54 35.06 31.65
C VAL A 138 -6.18 35.72 32.89
N LYS A 139 -6.11 35.05 34.05
CA LYS A 139 -6.61 35.60 35.32
C LYS A 139 -5.82 36.82 35.76
N SER A 140 -4.48 36.76 35.69
CA SER A 140 -3.61 37.87 36.10
C SER A 140 -3.87 39.16 35.31
N ARG A 141 -4.32 39.03 34.05
CA ARG A 141 -4.67 40.12 33.15
C ARG A 141 -6.11 40.62 33.29
N GLY A 142 -6.90 40.07 34.22
CA GLY A 142 -8.29 40.45 34.44
C GLY A 142 -9.23 40.07 33.28
N ILE A 143 -8.89 39.03 32.52
CA ILE A 143 -9.74 38.54 31.43
C ILE A 143 -10.74 37.52 32.00
N HIS A 144 -12.04 37.78 31.84
CA HIS A 144 -13.11 36.95 32.40
C HIS A 144 -13.85 36.09 31.37
N SER A 145 -13.63 36.34 30.08
CA SER A 145 -14.22 35.61 28.96
C SER A 145 -13.18 34.75 28.27
N ILE A 146 -13.35 33.43 28.31
CA ILE A 146 -12.43 32.45 27.71
C ILE A 146 -13.15 31.72 26.57
N ILE A 147 -12.47 31.56 25.45
CA ILE A 147 -12.92 30.76 24.31
C ILE A 147 -11.86 29.70 24.02
N GLY A 148 -12.26 28.45 23.84
CA GLY A 148 -11.31 27.38 23.54
C GLY A 148 -11.94 26.05 23.13
N GLY A 149 -11.10 25.04 22.92
CA GLY A 149 -11.52 23.67 22.66
C GLY A 149 -12.12 22.97 23.89
N VAL A 150 -12.55 21.72 23.73
CA VAL A 150 -13.21 20.95 24.80
C VAL A 150 -12.37 20.84 26.06
N THR A 151 -11.09 20.47 25.94
CA THR A 151 -10.19 20.33 27.10
C THR A 151 -10.04 21.63 27.89
N VAL A 152 -9.92 22.77 27.20
CA VAL A 152 -9.87 24.10 27.82
C VAL A 152 -11.16 24.41 28.58
N CYS A 153 -12.32 24.16 27.96
CA CYS A 153 -13.61 24.42 28.60
C CYS A 153 -13.82 23.56 29.86
N GLN A 154 -13.43 22.29 29.82
CA GLN A 154 -13.53 21.41 30.98
C GLN A 154 -12.61 21.85 32.12
N TYR A 155 -11.36 22.21 31.79
CA TYR A 155 -10.43 22.76 32.77
C TYR A 155 -10.99 24.05 33.42
N CYS A 156 -11.54 24.95 32.61
CA CYS A 156 -12.20 26.17 33.10
C CYS A 156 -13.37 25.85 34.04
N GLN A 157 -14.22 24.90 33.66
CA GLN A 157 -15.38 24.48 34.47
C GLN A 157 -14.95 23.94 35.84
N GLN A 158 -13.89 23.14 35.91
CA GLN A 158 -13.33 22.64 37.17
C GLN A 158 -12.81 23.76 38.07
N MET A 159 -12.33 24.86 37.47
CA MET A 159 -11.90 26.06 38.20
C MET A 159 -13.02 27.07 38.48
N GLY A 160 -14.28 26.77 38.13
CA GLY A 160 -15.41 27.69 38.27
C GLY A 160 -15.37 28.90 37.32
N LEU A 161 -14.63 28.80 36.21
CA LEU A 161 -14.53 29.84 35.18
C LEU A 161 -15.55 29.60 34.07
N SER A 162 -16.10 30.69 33.54
CA SER A 162 -16.96 30.64 32.36
C SER A 162 -16.13 30.59 31.09
N ALA A 163 -16.30 29.53 30.29
CA ALA A 163 -15.67 29.37 28.99
C ALA A 163 -16.69 29.02 27.90
N ILE A 164 -16.44 29.48 26.68
CA ILE A 164 -17.26 29.20 25.51
C ILE A 164 -16.50 28.25 24.59
N LYS A 165 -17.16 27.13 24.27
CA LYS A 165 -16.59 26.07 23.44
C LYS A 165 -16.60 26.49 21.96
N ILE A 166 -15.46 26.33 21.29
CA ILE A 166 -15.38 26.41 19.83
C ILE A 166 -16.00 25.15 19.23
N ARG A 167 -17.24 25.26 18.75
CA ARG A 167 -17.96 24.17 18.07
C ARG A 167 -17.36 23.95 16.68
N THR A 168 -17.13 22.69 16.33
CA THR A 168 -16.71 22.32 14.97
C THR A 168 -17.92 22.41 14.03
N GLY A 169 -17.81 23.15 12.94
CA GLY A 169 -18.79 23.14 11.86
C GLY A 169 -18.86 21.78 11.15
N ALA A 170 -20.04 21.44 10.61
CA ALA A 170 -20.24 20.20 9.86
C ALA A 170 -19.28 20.08 8.67
N GLU A 171 -19.08 21.17 7.92
CA GLU A 171 -18.19 21.20 6.77
C GLU A 171 -16.73 20.84 7.08
N ALA A 172 -16.21 21.27 8.23
CA ALA A 172 -14.83 20.97 8.61
C ALA A 172 -14.65 19.47 8.88
N MET A 173 -15.63 18.86 9.53
CA MET A 173 -15.67 17.42 9.76
C MET A 173 -15.85 16.65 8.45
N GLU A 174 -16.78 17.05 7.58
CA GLU A 174 -17.00 16.44 6.27
C GLU A 174 -15.74 16.50 5.39
N ARG A 175 -15.03 17.65 5.39
CA ARG A 175 -13.74 17.79 4.69
C ARG A 175 -12.70 16.81 5.21
N ALA A 176 -12.54 16.71 6.53
CA ALA A 176 -11.58 15.78 7.14
C ALA A 176 -11.93 14.31 6.84
N ILE A 177 -13.22 13.94 6.86
CA ILE A 177 -13.67 12.59 6.48
C ILE A 177 -13.35 12.32 5.00
N ASN A 178 -13.66 13.24 4.09
CA ASN A 178 -13.37 13.07 2.67
C ASN A 178 -11.86 12.96 2.39
N GLU A 179 -11.03 13.74 3.09
CA GLU A 179 -9.57 13.63 3.02
C GLU A 179 -9.09 12.25 3.47
N ALA A 180 -9.58 11.77 4.61
CA ALA A 180 -9.25 10.44 5.12
C ALA A 180 -9.69 9.33 4.15
N LEU A 181 -10.85 9.46 3.51
CA LEU A 181 -11.34 8.52 2.51
C LEU A 181 -10.46 8.50 1.25
N ASN A 182 -10.00 9.67 0.80
CA ASN A 182 -9.07 9.77 -0.34
C ASN A 182 -7.69 9.20 -0.01
N ALA A 183 -7.21 9.42 1.21
CA ALA A 183 -6.00 8.78 1.72
C ALA A 183 -6.17 7.25 1.77
N ALA A 184 -7.29 6.74 2.28
CA ALA A 184 -7.58 5.31 2.33
C ALA A 184 -7.62 4.68 0.93
N LYS A 185 -8.23 5.34 -0.05
CA LYS A 185 -8.23 4.89 -1.45
C LYS A 185 -6.81 4.82 -2.01
N SER A 186 -5.98 5.82 -1.73
CA SER A 186 -4.58 5.87 -2.19
C SER A 186 -3.75 4.75 -1.56
N ILE A 187 -3.88 4.54 -0.24
CA ILE A 187 -3.21 3.46 0.49
C ILE A 187 -3.66 2.08 -0.05
N ASN A 188 -4.96 1.88 -0.27
CA ASN A 188 -5.47 0.63 -0.84
C ASN A 188 -4.95 0.40 -2.26
N ARG A 189 -4.94 1.43 -3.11
CA ARG A 189 -4.42 1.32 -4.48
C ARG A 189 -2.95 0.91 -4.50
N GLU A 190 -2.14 1.51 -3.62
CA GLU A 190 -0.72 1.17 -3.50
C GLU A 190 -0.51 -0.25 -2.97
N ARG A 191 -1.29 -0.67 -1.96
CA ARG A 191 -1.28 -2.06 -1.46
C ARG A 191 -1.68 -3.06 -2.55
N THR A 192 -2.74 -2.79 -3.29
CA THR A 192 -3.21 -3.66 -4.38
C THR A 192 -2.15 -3.77 -5.47
N LYS A 193 -1.54 -2.65 -5.89
CA LYS A 193 -0.45 -2.63 -6.86
C LYS A 193 0.76 -3.45 -6.36
N THR A 194 1.16 -3.24 -5.12
CA THR A 194 2.28 -3.98 -4.50
C THR A 194 1.99 -5.48 -4.43
N ASN A 195 0.79 -5.86 -3.99
CA ASN A 195 0.37 -7.26 -3.91
C ASN A 195 0.31 -7.91 -5.30
N LEU A 196 -0.18 -7.19 -6.30
CA LEU A 196 -0.19 -7.65 -7.69
C LEU A 196 1.24 -7.89 -8.19
N LEU A 197 2.14 -6.93 -8.00
CA LEU A 197 3.56 -7.06 -8.38
C LEU A 197 4.21 -8.27 -7.68
N ARG A 198 4.00 -8.44 -6.37
CA ARG A 198 4.49 -9.63 -5.63
C ARG A 198 3.92 -10.93 -6.19
N THR A 199 2.63 -10.94 -6.51
CA THR A 199 1.96 -12.12 -7.08
C THR A 199 2.55 -12.47 -8.45
N LEU A 200 2.78 -11.47 -9.30
CA LEU A 200 3.40 -11.66 -10.62
C LEU A 200 4.83 -12.18 -10.49
N LEU A 201 5.63 -11.61 -9.59
CA LEU A 201 7.01 -12.04 -9.35
C LEU A 201 7.05 -13.48 -8.81
N ASN A 202 6.16 -13.83 -7.87
CA ASN A 202 6.13 -15.16 -7.26
C ASN A 202 5.50 -16.25 -8.13
N ASN A 203 4.68 -15.89 -9.11
CA ASN A 203 4.16 -16.83 -10.12
C ASN A 203 5.11 -17.04 -11.30
N ASN A 204 6.22 -16.31 -11.35
CA ASN A 204 7.26 -16.57 -12.35
C ASN A 204 7.92 -17.94 -12.09
N ARG A 205 8.32 -18.64 -13.15
CA ARG A 205 9.11 -19.88 -13.07
C ARG A 205 10.59 -19.60 -12.89
N ASP A 206 11.05 -18.45 -13.38
CA ASP A 206 12.42 -18.02 -13.26
C ASP A 206 12.67 -17.48 -11.85
N ALA A 207 13.87 -17.74 -11.31
CA ALA A 207 14.30 -17.09 -10.09
C ALA A 207 14.73 -15.66 -10.38
N ILE A 208 14.28 -14.73 -9.55
CA ILE A 208 14.55 -13.31 -9.69
C ILE A 208 15.11 -12.79 -8.36
N ILE A 209 16.24 -12.09 -8.43
CA ILE A 209 16.91 -11.45 -7.30
C ILE A 209 17.23 -10.01 -7.69
N ALA A 210 16.79 -9.03 -6.90
CA ALA A 210 17.15 -7.63 -7.05
C ALA A 210 18.13 -7.22 -5.95
N VAL A 211 19.24 -6.60 -6.33
CA VAL A 211 20.28 -6.13 -5.41
C VAL A 211 20.52 -4.63 -5.60
N ASP A 212 20.92 -3.93 -4.55
CA ASP A 212 21.32 -2.53 -4.63
C ASP A 212 22.76 -2.36 -5.16
N SER A 213 23.24 -1.11 -5.18
CA SER A 213 24.60 -0.78 -5.61
C SER A 213 25.71 -1.40 -4.75
N ASP A 214 25.42 -1.76 -3.50
CA ASP A 214 26.36 -2.38 -2.56
C ASP A 214 26.25 -3.91 -2.57
N GLY A 215 25.35 -4.48 -3.38
CA GLY A 215 25.11 -5.91 -3.49
C GLY A 215 24.22 -6.47 -2.38
N LEU A 216 23.55 -5.62 -1.60
CA LEU A 216 22.54 -6.04 -0.63
C LEU A 216 21.28 -6.43 -1.38
N VAL A 217 20.70 -7.57 -1.04
CA VAL A 217 19.45 -8.02 -1.64
C VAL A 217 18.29 -7.12 -1.19
N ILE A 218 17.67 -6.44 -2.15
CA ILE A 218 16.49 -5.59 -1.97
C ILE A 218 15.23 -6.48 -1.88
N ASP A 219 15.06 -7.39 -2.85
CA ASP A 219 13.93 -8.32 -2.89
C ASP A 219 14.26 -9.55 -3.76
N MET A 220 13.51 -10.63 -3.57
CA MET A 220 13.61 -11.84 -4.39
C MET A 220 12.29 -12.60 -4.41
N ASN A 221 12.03 -13.34 -5.49
CA ASN A 221 10.82 -14.15 -5.59
C ASN A 221 10.96 -15.53 -4.95
N ASN A 222 9.83 -16.22 -4.77
CA ASN A 222 9.81 -17.56 -4.17
C ASN A 222 10.66 -18.59 -4.94
N GLN A 223 10.80 -18.47 -6.27
CA GLN A 223 11.65 -19.37 -7.04
C GLN A 223 13.14 -19.21 -6.70
N ALA A 224 13.60 -17.99 -6.42
CA ALA A 224 14.97 -17.78 -5.95
C ALA A 224 15.24 -18.50 -4.62
N ASN A 225 14.31 -18.41 -3.66
CA ASN A 225 14.43 -19.16 -2.39
C ASN A 225 14.53 -20.68 -2.62
N LEU A 226 13.72 -21.21 -3.54
CA LEU A 226 13.71 -22.64 -3.87
C LEU A 226 15.02 -23.07 -4.55
N ILE A 227 15.49 -22.31 -5.55
CA ILE A 227 16.70 -22.66 -6.30
C ILE A 227 17.94 -22.58 -5.41
N PHE A 228 18.06 -21.53 -4.58
CA PHE A 228 19.24 -21.31 -3.73
C PHE A 228 19.11 -21.87 -2.30
N HIS A 229 18.02 -22.60 -2.01
CA HIS A 229 17.79 -23.31 -0.75
C HIS A 229 17.85 -22.39 0.48
N LEU A 230 17.35 -21.15 0.31
CA LEU A 230 17.42 -20.13 1.34
C LEU A 230 16.36 -20.38 2.43
N PRO A 231 16.70 -20.26 3.72
CA PRO A 231 15.74 -20.42 4.80
C PRO A 231 14.70 -19.29 4.79
N ASP A 232 13.43 -19.63 5.08
CA ASP A 232 12.31 -18.66 5.13
C ASP A 232 12.51 -17.55 6.18
N GLU A 233 13.35 -17.78 7.20
CA GLU A 233 13.67 -16.78 8.22
C GLU A 233 14.71 -15.77 7.73
N LYS A 234 14.24 -14.66 7.13
CA LYS A 234 15.04 -13.46 6.81
C LYS A 234 15.57 -12.79 8.08
N LYS A 235 16.61 -13.35 8.72
CA LYS A 235 17.13 -12.83 10.00
C LYS A 235 18.31 -11.86 9.91
N HIS A 236 18.90 -11.62 8.74
CA HIS A 236 20.00 -10.65 8.57
C HIS A 236 20.00 -10.03 7.16
N PRO A 237 20.67 -8.88 6.94
CA PRO A 237 20.96 -8.40 5.59
C PRO A 237 21.69 -9.50 4.81
N LEU A 238 21.13 -9.87 3.66
CA LEU A 238 21.63 -10.93 2.80
C LEU A 238 22.32 -10.29 1.59
N TYR A 239 23.57 -10.65 1.33
CA TYR A 239 24.31 -10.14 0.19
C TYR A 239 24.27 -11.12 -0.96
N ILE A 240 24.33 -10.61 -2.19
CA ILE A 240 24.31 -11.45 -3.39
C ILE A 240 25.45 -12.46 -3.41
N GLN A 241 26.61 -12.10 -2.85
CA GLN A 241 27.79 -12.97 -2.79
C GLN A 241 27.56 -14.23 -1.94
N ASP A 242 26.64 -14.17 -0.96
CA ASP A 242 26.27 -15.31 -0.12
C ASP A 242 25.35 -16.30 -0.86
N ILE A 243 24.65 -15.83 -1.90
CA ILE A 243 23.71 -16.61 -2.70
C ILE A 243 24.39 -17.12 -3.98
N PHE A 244 25.11 -16.23 -4.66
CA PHE A 244 25.65 -16.42 -5.98
C PHE A 244 27.01 -15.71 -6.08
N SER A 245 28.07 -16.51 -6.14
CA SER A 245 29.47 -16.07 -5.99
C SER A 245 30.08 -15.36 -7.20
N ASP A 246 29.33 -15.22 -8.29
CA ASP A 246 29.81 -14.53 -9.48
C ASP A 246 29.72 -13.01 -9.32
N ALA A 247 30.84 -12.33 -9.59
CA ALA A 247 30.97 -10.88 -9.49
C ALA A 247 30.54 -10.12 -10.76
N ASP A 248 30.15 -10.79 -11.85
CA ASP A 248 29.77 -10.15 -13.13
C ASP A 248 28.62 -9.14 -12.99
N TRP A 249 27.81 -9.19 -11.92
CA TRP A 249 26.79 -8.17 -11.64
C TRP A 249 27.38 -6.78 -11.38
N ILE A 250 28.60 -6.68 -10.83
CA ILE A 250 29.31 -5.41 -10.62
C ILE A 250 29.62 -4.73 -11.95
N ASN A 251 29.98 -5.51 -12.97
CA ASN A 251 30.22 -4.99 -14.30
C ASN A 251 28.94 -4.41 -14.90
N THR A 252 27.81 -5.13 -14.82
CA THR A 252 26.50 -4.63 -15.26
C THR A 252 26.09 -3.36 -14.50
N LEU A 253 26.37 -3.29 -13.19
CA LEU A 253 26.14 -2.07 -12.41
C LEU A 253 26.96 -0.91 -12.97
N HIS A 254 28.27 -1.07 -13.19
CA HIS A 254 29.13 0.01 -13.67
C HIS A 254 28.89 0.43 -15.12
N THR A 255 28.67 -0.52 -16.03
CA THR A 255 28.51 -0.22 -17.46
C THR A 255 27.08 0.21 -17.80
N GLY A 256 26.09 -0.24 -17.02
CA GLY A 256 24.69 -0.08 -17.36
C GLY A 256 24.25 -0.93 -18.55
N GLU A 257 25.06 -1.91 -18.93
CA GLU A 257 24.75 -2.82 -20.02
C GLU A 257 24.20 -4.14 -19.49
N HIS A 258 23.16 -4.63 -20.18
CA HIS A 258 22.63 -5.96 -19.94
C HIS A 258 23.68 -7.02 -20.25
N SER A 259 23.79 -8.03 -19.40
CA SER A 259 24.65 -9.19 -19.64
C SER A 259 23.91 -10.50 -19.46
N GLU A 260 24.21 -11.47 -20.30
CA GLU A 260 23.58 -12.79 -20.28
C GLU A 260 24.65 -13.88 -20.43
N ARG A 261 24.58 -14.91 -19.57
CA ARG A 261 25.55 -15.99 -19.57
C ARG A 261 24.96 -17.31 -19.10
N LEU A 262 25.37 -18.40 -19.74
CA LEU A 262 25.10 -19.76 -19.26
C LEU A 262 26.06 -20.13 -18.13
N GLN A 263 25.50 -20.55 -16.99
CA GLN A 263 26.25 -20.91 -15.80
C GLN A 263 25.65 -22.13 -15.13
N THR A 264 26.50 -22.98 -14.56
CA THR A 264 26.07 -24.16 -13.81
C THR A 264 25.92 -23.79 -12.34
N ILE A 265 24.70 -23.92 -11.81
CA ILE A 265 24.34 -23.64 -10.41
C ILE A 265 23.71 -24.93 -9.86
N ASP A 266 24.26 -25.50 -8.79
CA ASP A 266 23.82 -26.78 -8.20
C ASP A 266 23.59 -27.90 -9.22
N ASN A 267 24.59 -28.11 -10.09
CA ASN A 267 24.58 -29.08 -11.20
C ASN A 267 23.46 -28.89 -12.23
N LYS A 268 22.79 -27.73 -12.24
CA LYS A 268 21.81 -27.35 -13.26
C LYS A 268 22.38 -26.24 -14.14
N LEU A 269 22.27 -26.41 -15.45
CA LEU A 269 22.63 -25.35 -16.39
C LEU A 269 21.52 -24.30 -16.39
N MET A 270 21.88 -23.05 -16.10
CA MET A 270 20.97 -21.92 -16.02
C MET A 270 21.45 -20.79 -16.91
N LEU A 271 20.51 -20.09 -17.54
CA LEU A 271 20.76 -18.82 -18.21
C LEU A 271 20.61 -17.70 -17.18
N VAL A 272 21.69 -16.96 -16.94
CA VAL A 272 21.73 -15.88 -15.96
C VAL A 272 21.76 -14.55 -16.70
N ASN A 273 20.67 -13.80 -16.61
CA ASN A 273 20.54 -12.46 -17.15
C ASN A 273 20.69 -11.43 -16.04
N ARG A 274 21.51 -10.40 -16.27
CA ARG A 274 21.75 -9.27 -15.36
C ARG A 274 21.33 -8.00 -16.08
N SER A 275 20.41 -7.27 -15.48
CA SER A 275 19.87 -6.03 -16.02
C SER A 275 19.97 -4.91 -14.97
N PRO A 276 20.51 -3.72 -15.30
CA PRO A 276 20.63 -2.63 -14.34
C PRO A 276 19.25 -2.07 -13.96
N ILE A 277 19.10 -1.67 -12.70
CA ILE A 277 17.92 -1.00 -12.18
C ILE A 277 18.19 0.50 -12.18
N LEU A 278 17.37 1.27 -12.90
CA LEU A 278 17.50 2.72 -13.01
C LEU A 278 16.39 3.42 -12.22
N VAL A 279 16.77 4.33 -11.31
CA VAL A 279 15.86 5.21 -10.57
C VAL A 279 16.35 6.65 -10.75
N ASP A 280 15.50 7.54 -11.28
CA ASP A 280 15.82 8.96 -11.52
C ASP A 280 17.18 9.18 -12.21
N SER A 281 17.46 8.36 -13.24
CA SER A 281 18.72 8.36 -14.03
C SER A 281 19.98 7.90 -13.28
N HIS A 282 19.84 7.35 -12.08
CA HIS A 282 20.93 6.73 -11.31
C HIS A 282 20.76 5.21 -11.33
N GLN A 283 21.87 4.48 -11.45
CA GLN A 283 21.87 3.03 -11.30
C GLN A 283 21.71 2.68 -9.82
N ALA A 284 20.50 2.29 -9.45
CA ALA A 284 20.13 1.95 -8.09
C ALA A 284 20.55 0.52 -7.71
N GLY A 285 20.85 -0.34 -8.70
CA GLY A 285 21.12 -1.74 -8.46
C GLY A 285 21.11 -2.61 -9.71
N VAL A 286 21.00 -3.93 -9.52
CA VAL A 286 20.97 -4.93 -10.60
C VAL A 286 19.87 -5.95 -10.33
N LEU A 287 19.14 -6.31 -11.37
CA LEU A 287 18.18 -7.41 -11.40
C LEU A 287 18.86 -8.64 -12.03
N LEU A 288 18.95 -9.73 -11.26
CA LEU A 288 19.43 -11.03 -11.73
C LEU A 288 18.24 -11.97 -11.95
N THR A 289 18.17 -12.56 -13.14
CA THR A 289 17.17 -13.56 -13.50
C THR A 289 17.86 -14.86 -13.87
N PHE A 290 17.43 -15.97 -13.28
CA PHE A 290 17.99 -17.31 -13.49
C PHE A 290 16.90 -18.20 -14.12
N GLN A 291 17.14 -18.63 -15.36
CA GLN A 291 16.21 -19.46 -16.12
C GLN A 291 16.78 -20.87 -16.29
N ASN A 292 15.97 -21.89 -15.99
CA ASN A 292 16.37 -23.29 -16.15
C ASN A 292 16.37 -23.68 -17.63
N THR A 293 17.54 -24.01 -18.19
CA THR A 293 17.64 -24.32 -19.63
C THR A 293 16.96 -25.63 -20.01
N GLU A 294 16.83 -26.57 -19.08
CA GLU A 294 16.15 -27.85 -19.36
C GLU A 294 14.64 -27.65 -19.55
N GLU A 295 14.02 -26.79 -18.72
CA GLU A 295 12.59 -26.46 -18.87
C GLU A 295 12.28 -25.75 -20.19
N ILE A 296 13.19 -24.89 -20.64
CA ILE A 296 13.10 -24.23 -21.96
C ILE A 296 13.07 -25.31 -23.05
N ARG A 297 13.99 -26.27 -22.98
CA ARG A 297 14.09 -27.38 -23.95
C ARG A 297 12.86 -28.28 -23.93
N GLU A 298 12.36 -28.67 -22.76
CA GLU A 298 11.15 -29.47 -22.63
C GLU A 298 9.91 -28.77 -23.21
N THR A 299 9.81 -27.46 -22.95
CA THR A 299 8.73 -26.63 -23.49
C THR A 299 8.80 -26.57 -25.02
N GLU A 300 10.00 -26.39 -25.59
CA GLU A 300 10.21 -26.42 -27.03
C GLU A 300 9.78 -27.76 -27.65
N VAL A 301 10.18 -28.89 -27.04
CA VAL A 301 9.77 -30.24 -27.50
C VAL A 301 8.25 -30.38 -27.47
N ARG A 302 7.58 -29.91 -26.41
CA ARG A 302 6.12 -29.95 -26.29
C ARG A 302 5.43 -29.11 -27.37
N ILE A 303 5.92 -27.90 -27.61
CA ILE A 303 5.42 -27.01 -28.67
C ILE A 303 5.57 -27.68 -30.04
N ARG A 304 6.77 -28.23 -30.34
CA ARG A 304 7.03 -28.96 -31.59
C ARG A 304 6.05 -30.12 -31.77
N LYS A 305 5.79 -30.92 -30.73
CA LYS A 305 4.79 -32.00 -30.76
C LYS A 305 3.39 -31.46 -31.11
N GLN A 306 2.92 -30.41 -30.44
CA GLN A 306 1.59 -29.84 -30.69
C GLN A 306 1.45 -29.17 -32.07
N LEU A 307 2.52 -28.60 -32.61
CA LEU A 307 2.54 -28.05 -33.96
C LEU A 307 2.55 -29.16 -35.01
N SER A 308 3.34 -30.22 -34.79
CA SER A 308 3.39 -31.38 -35.69
C SER A 308 2.05 -32.14 -35.74
N SER A 309 1.30 -32.20 -34.63
CA SER A 309 -0.01 -32.87 -34.60
C SER A 309 -1.10 -32.16 -35.41
N LYS A 310 -0.91 -30.89 -35.80
CA LYS A 310 -1.87 -30.15 -36.64
C LYS A 310 -1.73 -30.40 -38.14
N GLY A 311 -0.62 -30.99 -38.60
CA GLY A 311 -0.33 -31.22 -40.03
C GLY A 311 -0.43 -32.68 -40.48
N LEU A 312 -0.49 -33.64 -39.55
CA LEU A 312 -0.52 -35.07 -39.84
C LEU A 312 -1.97 -35.59 -39.88
N VAL A 313 -2.74 -35.15 -40.88
CA VAL A 313 -4.04 -35.75 -41.18
C VAL A 313 -3.82 -36.80 -42.26
N ALA A 314 -4.05 -38.07 -41.92
CA ALA A 314 -4.00 -39.14 -42.91
C ALA A 314 -5.12 -38.92 -43.94
N HIS A 315 -4.75 -38.55 -45.17
CA HIS A 315 -5.71 -38.42 -46.28
C HIS A 315 -6.26 -39.79 -46.74
N HIS A 316 -5.53 -40.87 -46.44
CA HIS A 316 -5.91 -42.23 -46.73
C HIS A 316 -5.89 -43.08 -45.45
N THR A 317 -6.84 -44.00 -45.35
CA THR A 317 -6.97 -44.96 -44.25
C THR A 317 -6.76 -46.39 -44.77
N PHE A 318 -6.59 -47.36 -43.88
CA PHE A 318 -6.45 -48.77 -44.26
C PHE A 318 -7.62 -49.31 -45.11
N GLU A 319 -8.79 -48.69 -45.07
CA GLU A 319 -9.96 -49.05 -45.89
C GLU A 319 -9.79 -48.70 -47.37
N HIS A 320 -8.93 -47.72 -47.67
CA HIS A 320 -8.62 -47.32 -49.04
C HIS A 320 -7.64 -48.27 -49.73
N ILE A 321 -7.05 -49.23 -48.99
CA ILE A 321 -6.12 -50.20 -49.53
C ILE A 321 -6.89 -51.41 -50.07
N VAL A 322 -6.95 -51.56 -51.39
CA VAL A 322 -7.56 -52.73 -52.04
C VAL A 322 -6.62 -53.94 -51.92
N ALA A 323 -6.93 -54.85 -51.01
CA ALA A 323 -6.15 -56.07 -50.77
C ALA A 323 -6.98 -57.34 -51.01
N VAL A 324 -6.65 -58.08 -52.06
CA VAL A 324 -7.32 -59.34 -52.44
C VAL A 324 -6.49 -60.59 -52.12
N ASN A 325 -5.17 -60.46 -51.95
CA ASN A 325 -4.29 -61.59 -51.67
C ASN A 325 -3.92 -61.71 -50.17
N SER A 326 -3.63 -62.93 -49.72
CA SER A 326 -3.32 -63.23 -48.33
C SER A 326 -2.08 -62.52 -47.80
N VAL A 327 -1.07 -62.30 -48.66
CA VAL A 327 0.18 -61.63 -48.31
C VAL A 327 -0.04 -60.16 -47.95
N MET A 328 -0.83 -59.45 -48.75
CA MET A 328 -1.15 -58.03 -48.51
C MET A 328 -2.06 -57.87 -47.29
N LEU A 329 -3.02 -58.78 -47.09
CA LEU A 329 -3.86 -58.79 -45.90
C LEU A 329 -3.02 -58.95 -44.62
N GLN A 330 -1.98 -59.80 -44.63
CA GLN A 330 -1.05 -59.93 -43.51
C GLN A 330 -0.20 -58.67 -43.27
N ARG A 331 0.23 -57.98 -44.35
CA ARG A 331 0.95 -56.71 -44.24
C ARG A 331 0.08 -55.60 -43.62
N ILE A 332 -1.19 -55.50 -44.03
CA ILE A 332 -2.14 -54.56 -43.42
C ILE A 332 -2.37 -54.90 -41.94
N ALA A 333 -2.53 -56.18 -41.59
CA ALA A 333 -2.70 -56.60 -40.20
C ALA A 333 -1.48 -56.24 -39.33
N THR A 334 -0.28 -56.35 -39.90
CA THR A 334 0.98 -55.95 -39.24
C THR A 334 1.05 -54.43 -39.06
N ALA A 335 0.76 -53.67 -40.12
CA ALA A 335 0.73 -52.21 -40.07
C ALA A 335 -0.29 -51.68 -39.05
N LYS A 336 -1.49 -52.29 -38.95
CA LYS A 336 -2.50 -51.96 -37.94
C LYS A 336 -2.01 -52.17 -36.50
N LYS A 337 -1.15 -53.15 -36.25
CA LYS A 337 -0.55 -53.37 -34.92
C LYS A 337 0.45 -52.27 -34.60
N TYR A 338 1.30 -51.91 -35.55
CA TYR A 338 2.29 -50.85 -35.37
C TYR A 338 1.69 -49.44 -35.34
N SER A 339 0.52 -49.21 -35.96
CA SER A 339 -0.16 -47.91 -35.87
C SER A 339 -0.72 -47.60 -34.48
N GLN A 340 -0.75 -48.56 -33.56
CA GLN A 340 -1.26 -48.39 -32.20
C GLN A 340 -0.18 -47.94 -31.19
N VAL A 341 1.09 -47.87 -31.61
CA VAL A 341 2.20 -47.47 -30.72
C VAL A 341 2.67 -46.06 -31.05
N GLU A 342 3.17 -45.34 -30.04
CA GLU A 342 3.68 -43.97 -30.19
C GLU A 342 5.13 -43.89 -30.70
N SER A 343 5.77 -45.03 -30.95
CA SER A 343 7.15 -45.09 -31.47
C SER A 343 7.20 -44.80 -32.98
N SER A 344 8.31 -44.20 -33.44
CA SER A 344 8.53 -43.99 -34.88
C SER A 344 8.63 -45.31 -35.64
N VAL A 345 7.89 -45.43 -36.74
CA VAL A 345 7.86 -46.62 -37.61
C VAL A 345 8.50 -46.28 -38.95
N LEU A 346 9.49 -47.06 -39.39
CA LEU A 346 10.09 -46.95 -40.71
C LEU A 346 9.39 -47.89 -41.68
N ILE A 347 8.76 -47.34 -42.72
CA ILE A 347 8.14 -48.10 -43.82
C ILE A 347 9.09 -48.07 -45.01
N MET A 348 9.44 -49.24 -45.55
CA MET A 348 10.31 -49.37 -46.72
C MET A 348 9.59 -50.06 -47.87
N GLY A 349 9.85 -49.59 -49.09
CA GLY A 349 9.33 -50.16 -50.32
C GLY A 349 9.92 -49.46 -51.54
N GLU A 350 9.91 -50.15 -52.68
CA GLU A 350 10.34 -49.58 -53.97
C GLU A 350 9.41 -48.43 -54.41
N THR A 351 9.88 -47.59 -55.33
CA THR A 351 9.06 -46.51 -55.88
C THR A 351 7.81 -47.05 -56.55
N GLY A 352 6.65 -46.43 -56.28
CA GLY A 352 5.36 -46.89 -56.82
C GLY A 352 4.63 -47.94 -55.97
N THR A 353 5.16 -48.32 -54.80
CA THR A 353 4.52 -49.30 -53.91
C THR A 353 3.46 -48.73 -52.96
N GLY A 354 3.18 -47.42 -53.01
CA GLY A 354 2.20 -46.77 -52.12
C GLY A 354 2.67 -46.67 -50.66
N LYS A 355 3.97 -46.49 -50.42
CA LYS A 355 4.58 -46.27 -49.10
C LYS A 355 4.33 -44.87 -48.51
N GLU A 356 3.90 -43.95 -49.37
CA GLU A 356 3.50 -42.56 -49.09
C GLU A 356 1.98 -42.48 -49.20
#